data_AF-A0AAD3ZE73-F1
#
_entry.id   AF-A0AAD3ZE73-F1
#
_cell.length_a   1.000
_cell.length_b   1.000
_cell.length_c   1.000
_cell.angle_alpha   90.00
_cell.angle_beta   90.00
_cell.angle_gamma   90.00
#
_symmetry.space_group_name_H-M   'P 1'
#
loop_
_entity.id
_entity.type
_entity.pdbx_description
1 polymer ?
#
loop_
_entity_poly.entity_id
_entity_poly.type
_entity_poly.pdbx_seq_one_letter_code
_entity_poly.pdbx_strand_id
1 'polypeptide(L)'
;FFHRRALMMEAQEIAFDHIRPGHKCSEVDAAVKAFYEKNDLWEYWRHHTGHAMGLMSHEAPFFDVGDDTVMEPGMVLTVEPGLYVMGVGGFRHSDTVLVTEAGMERLTYYPRDLESMICE
;
A
#
# COMPACT_ATOMS: atom_id res chain seq x y z
N PHE A 1 10.94 -8.59 -14.92
CA PHE A 1 9.60 -8.43 -14.31
C PHE A 1 9.49 -9.20 -12.98
N PHE A 2 9.83 -10.50 -12.91
CA PHE A 2 9.73 -11.32 -11.69
C PHE A 2 10.40 -10.73 -10.43
N HIS A 3 11.63 -10.20 -10.52
CA HIS A 3 12.30 -9.59 -9.37
C HIS A 3 11.58 -8.32 -8.86
N ARG A 4 10.97 -7.54 -9.76
CA ARG A 4 10.24 -6.31 -9.41
C ARG A 4 8.93 -6.60 -8.67
N ARG A 5 8.29 -7.75 -8.94
CA ARG A 5 7.13 -8.18 -8.14
C ARG A 5 7.51 -8.34 -6.67
N ALA A 6 8.60 -9.06 -6.39
CA ALA A 6 9.03 -9.31 -5.01
C ALA A 6 9.25 -7.99 -4.26
N LEU A 7 9.87 -7.01 -4.92
CA LEU A 7 10.06 -5.66 -4.38
C LEU A 7 8.74 -4.92 -4.14
N MET A 8 7.76 -5.05 -5.03
CA MET A 8 6.44 -4.43 -4.82
C MET A 8 5.70 -5.10 -3.64
N MET A 9 5.71 -6.44 -3.55
CA MET A 9 5.12 -7.15 -2.41
C MET A 9 5.80 -6.75 -1.10
N GLU A 10 7.13 -6.60 -1.09
CA GLU A 10 7.88 -6.12 0.07
C GLU A 10 7.50 -4.67 0.45
N ALA A 11 7.31 -3.78 -0.53
CA ALA A 11 6.80 -2.43 -0.27
C ALA A 11 5.41 -2.45 0.38
N GLN A 12 4.54 -3.39 -0.01
CA GLN A 12 3.21 -3.55 0.59
C GLN A 12 3.30 -4.08 2.02
N GLU A 13 4.18 -5.05 2.30
CA GLU A 13 4.43 -5.53 3.67
C GLU A 13 4.98 -4.42 4.58
N ILE A 14 5.88 -3.58 4.06
CA ILE A 14 6.39 -2.42 4.80
C ILE A 14 5.26 -1.45 5.15
N ALA A 15 4.31 -1.23 4.23
CA ALA A 15 3.14 -0.42 4.54
C ALA A 15 2.30 -1.07 5.65
N PHE A 16 2.01 -2.36 5.56
CA PHE A 16 1.26 -3.11 6.57
C PHE A 16 1.87 -3.01 7.98
N ASP A 17 3.20 -3.08 8.11
CA ASP A 17 3.90 -2.98 9.40
C ASP A 17 3.72 -1.63 10.11
N HIS A 18 3.31 -0.59 9.37
CA HIS A 18 3.09 0.75 9.90
C HIS A 18 1.60 1.06 10.17
N ILE A 19 0.67 0.17 9.81
CA ILE A 19 -0.77 0.41 9.98
C ILE A 19 -1.23 -0.08 11.36
N ARG A 20 -1.46 0.89 12.26
CA ARG A 20 -1.97 0.65 13.61
C ARG A 20 -2.54 1.93 14.23
N PRO A 21 -3.36 1.83 15.28
CA PRO A 21 -3.84 2.99 16.01
C PRO A 21 -2.71 3.88 16.53
N GLY A 22 -2.91 5.20 16.43
CA GLY A 22 -1.96 6.20 16.92
C GLY A 22 -0.80 6.52 15.98
N HIS A 23 -0.62 5.76 14.89
CA HIS A 23 0.32 6.07 13.82
C HIS A 23 -0.30 7.05 12.83
N LYS A 24 0.50 7.90 12.20
CA LYS A 24 0.01 8.83 11.18
C LYS A 24 -0.05 8.17 9.81
N CYS A 25 -1.00 8.54 8.97
CA CYS A 25 -1.05 8.07 7.59
C CYS A 25 0.21 8.43 6.79
N SER A 26 0.82 9.58 7.06
CA SER A 26 2.10 10.01 6.48
C SER A 26 3.27 9.10 6.81
N GLU A 27 3.26 8.42 7.96
CA GLU A 27 4.33 7.49 8.37
C GLU A 27 4.34 6.23 7.50
N VAL A 28 3.18 5.78 7.04
CA VAL A 28 3.04 4.63 6.13
C VAL A 28 3.69 4.95 4.78
N ASP A 29 3.31 6.08 4.16
CA ASP A 29 3.87 6.49 2.87
C ASP A 29 5.37 6.81 2.98
N ALA A 30 5.79 7.44 4.09
CA ALA A 30 7.20 7.72 4.33
C ALA A 30 8.05 6.43 4.40
N ALA A 31 7.56 5.38 5.05
CA ALA A 31 8.25 4.09 5.13
C ALA A 31 8.37 3.42 3.74
N VAL A 32 7.29 3.43 2.96
CA VAL A 32 7.31 2.91 1.58
C VAL A 32 8.27 3.73 0.70
N LYS A 33 8.25 5.06 0.79
CA LYS A 33 9.17 5.92 0.05
C LYS A 33 10.64 5.66 0.39
N ALA A 34 10.95 5.48 1.68
CA ALA A 34 12.30 5.13 2.11
C ALA A 34 12.76 3.79 1.52
N PHE A 35 11.85 2.82 1.38
CA PHE A 35 12.14 1.56 0.69
C PHE A 35 12.41 1.77 -0.80
N TYR A 36 11.62 2.60 -1.49
CA TYR A 36 11.84 2.89 -2.90
C TYR A 36 13.19 3.58 -3.14
N GLU A 37 13.55 4.56 -2.31
CA GLU A 37 14.85 5.25 -2.37
C GLU A 37 16.01 4.26 -2.15
N LYS A 38 15.94 3.44 -1.10
CA LYS A 38 16.98 2.45 -0.75
C LYS A 38 17.24 1.42 -1.87
N ASN A 39 16.25 1.14 -2.69
CA ASN A 39 16.31 0.12 -3.74
C ASN A 39 16.35 0.72 -5.16
N ASP A 40 16.61 2.02 -5.29
CA ASP A 40 16.69 2.74 -6.58
C ASP A 40 15.42 2.58 -7.46
N LEU A 41 14.23 2.59 -6.84
CA LEU A 41 12.94 2.33 -7.51
C LEU A 41 12.17 3.61 -7.90
N TRP A 42 12.77 4.78 -7.69
CA TRP A 42 12.06 6.06 -7.80
C TRP A 42 11.54 6.39 -9.20
N GLU A 43 12.22 5.93 -10.25
CA GLU A 43 11.74 6.05 -11.62
C GLU A 43 10.41 5.30 -11.87
N TYR A 44 10.04 4.34 -11.01
CA TYR A 44 8.83 3.52 -11.13
C TYR A 44 7.63 4.00 -10.31
N TRP A 45 7.81 4.97 -9.42
CA TRP A 45 6.74 5.49 -8.55
C TRP A 45 5.76 6.39 -9.30
N ARG A 46 4.45 6.27 -9.04
CA ARG A 46 3.41 7.06 -9.75
C ARG A 46 2.29 7.62 -8.89
N HIS A 47 2.09 7.15 -7.67
CA HIS A 47 1.01 7.58 -6.78
C HIS A 47 1.35 7.22 -5.33
N HIS A 48 0.62 7.79 -4.38
CA HIS A 48 0.74 7.50 -2.95
C HIS A 48 0.38 6.04 -2.62
N THR A 49 0.73 5.60 -1.41
CA THR A 49 0.65 4.18 -1.00
C THR A 49 -0.79 3.64 -0.93
N GLY A 50 -1.78 4.49 -0.69
CA GLY A 50 -3.19 4.08 -0.64
C GLY A 50 -4.10 5.18 -0.10
N HIS A 51 -5.37 4.86 0.07
CA HIS A 51 -6.41 5.82 0.47
C HIS A 51 -7.52 5.16 1.28
N ALA A 52 -8.25 5.93 2.08
CA ALA A 52 -9.43 5.44 2.75
C ALA A 52 -10.57 5.17 1.76
N MET A 53 -11.49 4.31 2.18
CA MET A 53 -12.70 3.98 1.42
C MET A 53 -13.87 3.70 2.35
N GLY A 54 -15.07 4.01 1.86
CA GLY A 54 -16.31 3.85 2.61
C GLY A 54 -17.50 3.99 1.69
N LEU A 55 -18.18 5.14 1.76
CA LEU A 55 -19.24 5.46 0.80
C LEU A 55 -18.67 5.86 -0.56
N MET A 56 -17.49 6.49 -0.57
CA MET A 56 -16.75 6.81 -1.77
C MET A 56 -15.64 5.78 -2.00
N SER A 57 -15.31 5.53 -3.27
CA SER A 57 -14.17 4.68 -3.61
C SER A 57 -12.85 5.29 -3.16
N HIS A 58 -12.74 6.62 -3.14
CA HIS A 58 -11.60 7.35 -2.58
C HIS A 58 -12.12 8.41 -1.62
N GLU A 59 -11.72 8.33 -0.37
CA GLU A 59 -12.00 9.34 0.66
C GLU A 59 -10.78 9.54 1.56
N ALA A 60 -10.78 10.62 2.34
CA ALA A 60 -9.74 10.87 3.31
C ALA A 60 -9.90 9.93 4.53
N PRO A 61 -8.82 9.57 5.23
CA PRO A 61 -7.43 9.98 4.99
C PRO A 61 -6.72 9.22 3.85
N PHE A 62 -5.53 9.69 3.48
CA PHE A 62 -4.67 9.08 2.45
C PHE A 62 -3.34 8.64 3.05
N PHE A 63 -2.79 7.51 2.62
CA PHE A 63 -1.39 7.17 2.89
C PHE A 63 -0.48 8.01 2.00
N ASP A 64 -0.35 9.29 2.34
CA ASP A 64 0.48 10.28 1.67
C ASP A 64 1.32 11.03 2.72
N VAL A 65 2.58 11.33 2.41
CA VAL A 65 3.47 12.14 3.29
C VAL A 65 2.88 13.50 3.69
N GLY A 66 1.88 14.01 2.96
CA GLY A 66 1.16 15.24 3.30
C GLY A 66 -0.03 15.07 4.26
N ASP A 67 -0.42 13.84 4.61
CA ASP A 67 -1.59 13.55 5.44
C ASP A 67 -1.19 13.04 6.83
N ASP A 68 -1.23 13.94 7.81
CA ASP A 68 -0.86 13.68 9.20
C ASP A 68 -2.02 13.14 10.06
N THR A 69 -3.12 12.72 9.43
CA THR A 69 -4.25 12.10 10.15
C THR A 69 -3.76 10.89 10.94
N VAL A 70 -4.13 10.85 12.23
CA VAL A 70 -3.81 9.73 13.12
C VAL A 70 -4.80 8.61 12.84
N MET A 71 -4.29 7.40 12.57
CA MET A 71 -5.11 6.23 12.35
C MET A 71 -5.81 5.82 13.65
N GLU A 72 -7.10 5.52 13.55
CA GLU A 72 -7.95 5.06 14.64
C GLU A 72 -8.61 3.72 14.29
N PRO A 73 -8.93 2.86 15.28
CA PRO A 73 -9.70 1.65 15.04
C PRO A 73 -11.01 1.96 14.30
N GLY A 74 -11.34 1.16 13.30
CA GLY A 74 -12.52 1.34 12.45
C GLY A 74 -12.24 2.00 11.11
N MET A 75 -11.07 2.61 10.90
CA MET A 75 -10.69 3.13 9.59
C MET A 75 -10.47 2.00 8.59
N VAL A 76 -10.95 2.18 7.36
CA VAL A 76 -10.79 1.22 6.25
C VAL A 76 -10.02 1.88 5.12
N LEU A 77 -8.88 1.30 4.75
CA LEU A 77 -7.98 1.88 3.74
C LEU A 77 -7.48 0.82 2.76
N THR A 78 -7.12 1.26 1.55
CA THR A 78 -6.35 0.47 0.59
C THR A 78 -4.86 0.55 0.89
N VAL A 79 -4.14 -0.53 0.59
CA VAL A 79 -2.68 -0.60 0.63
C VAL A 79 -2.20 -1.13 -0.70
N GLU A 80 -1.74 -0.22 -1.56
CA GLU A 80 -1.54 -0.50 -2.97
C GLU A 80 -0.30 0.16 -3.60
N PRO A 81 0.91 0.06 -3.03
CA PRO A 81 2.10 0.54 -3.72
C PRO A 81 2.25 -0.14 -5.10
N GLY A 82 2.93 0.54 -6.05
CA GLY A 82 3.04 0.04 -7.41
C GLY A 82 4.34 0.41 -8.12
N LEU A 83 4.82 -0.50 -8.96
CA LEU A 83 5.98 -0.29 -9.83
C LEU A 83 5.55 -0.21 -11.29
N TYR A 84 5.83 0.93 -11.93
CA TYR A 84 5.42 1.20 -13.32
C TYR A 84 6.62 1.43 -14.22
N VAL A 85 6.79 0.56 -15.21
CA VAL A 85 7.90 0.57 -16.17
C VAL A 85 7.40 1.07 -17.51
N MET A 86 7.87 2.24 -17.91
CA MET A 86 7.49 2.86 -19.17
C MET A 86 7.80 1.94 -20.36
N GLY A 87 6.83 1.82 -21.28
CA GLY A 87 6.96 0.96 -22.46
C GLY A 87 6.83 -0.55 -22.19
N VAL A 88 6.62 -0.97 -20.94
CA VAL A 88 6.44 -2.39 -20.58
C VAL A 88 5.11 -2.63 -19.88
N GLY A 89 4.82 -1.92 -18.80
CA GLY A 89 3.63 -2.14 -17.97
C GLY A 89 3.86 -1.83 -16.50
N GLY A 90 2.96 -2.25 -15.62
CA GLY A 90 3.08 -2.05 -14.19
C GLY A 90 2.65 -3.27 -13.38
N PHE A 91 3.08 -3.32 -12.13
CA PHE A 91 2.61 -4.29 -11.15
C PHE A 91 2.19 -3.54 -9.89
N ARG A 92 0.93 -3.71 -9.49
CA ARG A 92 0.33 -3.20 -8.27
C ARG A 92 -0.51 -4.32 -7.67
N HIS A 93 -0.35 -4.56 -6.38
CA HIS A 93 -1.22 -5.45 -5.62
C HIS A 93 -1.88 -4.59 -4.56
N SER A 94 -3.19 -4.75 -4.41
CA SER A 94 -4.01 -3.90 -3.56
C SER A 94 -4.79 -4.78 -2.61
N ASP A 95 -4.68 -4.49 -1.33
CA ASP A 95 -5.50 -5.07 -0.27
C ASP A 95 -6.27 -3.96 0.42
N THR A 96 -7.51 -4.25 0.81
CA THR A 96 -8.26 -3.41 1.75
C THR A 96 -7.98 -3.90 3.16
N VAL A 97 -7.72 -2.98 4.08
CA VAL A 97 -7.45 -3.26 5.49
C VAL A 97 -8.36 -2.47 6.40
N LEU A 98 -8.71 -3.07 7.54
CA LEU A 98 -9.36 -2.44 8.68
C LEU A 98 -8.32 -2.18 9.75
N VAL A 99 -8.18 -0.93 10.21
CA VAL A 99 -7.43 -0.62 11.43
C VAL A 99 -8.20 -1.18 12.62
N THR A 100 -7.56 -2.04 13.43
CA THR A 100 -8.13 -2.64 14.64
C THR A 100 -7.47 -2.05 15.87
N GLU A 101 -7.96 -2.35 17.07
CA GLU A 101 -7.35 -1.87 18.32
C GLU A 101 -5.89 -2.34 18.51
N ALA A 102 -5.49 -3.44 17.87
CA ALA A 102 -4.16 -4.04 18.02
C ALA A 102 -3.25 -3.89 16.79
N GLY A 103 -3.72 -3.24 15.72
CA GLY A 103 -2.99 -3.15 14.46
C GLY A 103 -3.94 -3.05 13.27
N MET A 104 -3.91 -4.04 12.39
CA MET A 104 -4.78 -4.10 11.22
C MET A 104 -5.23 -5.53 10.88
N GLU A 105 -6.37 -5.62 10.20
CA GLU A 105 -6.91 -6.84 9.62
C GLU A 105 -7.06 -6.66 8.11
N ARG A 106 -6.64 -7.64 7.32
CA ARG A 106 -6.89 -7.65 5.87
C ARG A 106 -8.33 -8.10 5.60
N LEU A 107 -9.05 -7.31 4.80
CA LEU A 107 -10.41 -7.60 4.35
C LEU A 107 -10.44 -8.21 2.94
N THR A 108 -9.33 -8.10 2.19
CA THR A 108 -9.13 -8.81 0.92
C THR A 108 -8.55 -10.19 1.19
N TYR A 109 -9.27 -11.24 0.78
CA TYR A 109 -8.89 -12.64 1.03
C TYR A 109 -8.41 -13.40 -0.22
N TYR A 110 -8.20 -12.69 -1.33
CA TYR A 110 -7.72 -13.32 -2.55
C TYR A 110 -6.29 -13.86 -2.35
N PRO A 111 -5.91 -15.00 -2.96
CA PRO A 111 -4.56 -15.52 -2.82
C PRO A 111 -3.51 -14.52 -3.30
N ARG A 112 -2.39 -14.46 -2.57
CA ARG A 112 -1.29 -13.52 -2.83
C ARG A 112 -0.11 -14.19 -3.55
N ASP A 113 -0.26 -15.46 -3.95
CA ASP A 113 0.72 -16.15 -4.77
C ASP A 113 0.61 -15.69 -6.23
N LEU A 114 1.72 -15.82 -6.97
CA LEU A 114 1.79 -15.31 -8.34
C LEU A 114 0.79 -15.99 -9.27
N GLU A 115 0.62 -17.29 -9.15
CA GLU A 115 -0.14 -18.08 -10.10
C GLU A 115 -1.61 -17.67 -10.06
N SER A 116 -2.13 -17.45 -8.85
CA SER A 116 -3.46 -16.88 -8.63
C SER A 116 -3.61 -15.45 -9.17
N MET A 117 -2.53 -14.65 -9.28
CA MET A 117 -2.60 -13.26 -9.77
C MET A 117 -2.51 -13.11 -11.29
N ILE A 118 -2.42 -14.21 -12.04
CA ILE A 118 -2.40 -14.18 -13.51
C ILE A 118 -3.83 -14.30 -14.02
N CYS A 119 -4.32 -13.28 -14.72
CA CYS A 119 -5.58 -13.34 -15.47
C CYS A 119 -5.31 -13.88 -16.88
N GLU A 120 -6.07 -14.89 -17.31
CA GLU A 120 -6.08 -15.41 -18.68
C GLU A 120 -7.06 -14.68 -19.61
#